data_AF-A0A1F4PNV1-F1
#
_entry.id   AF-A0A1F4PNV1-F1
#
_cell.length_a   1.000
_cell.length_b   1.000
_cell.length_c   1.000
_cell.angle_alpha   90.00
_cell.angle_beta   90.00
_cell.angle_gamma   90.00
#
_symmetry.space_group_name_H-M   'P 1'
#
loop_
_entity.id
_entity.type
_entity.pdbx_description
1 polymer ?
#
loop_
_entity_poly.entity_id
_entity_poly.type
_entity_poly.pdbx_seq_one_letter_code
_entity_poly.pdbx_strand_id
1 'polypeptide(L)'
;MGLLLAYLVVVATCFALLEIQIEGGAGWAKNLPTWRISNTIWNKLLGRAEITGYHLCLNLFLLALFHLPFIMLSQWSWQLETRALGSLLCLFVIEDFLWFVFNPHFLLARFFKKDVPWHKVWIGPFPAFYYSGLVVGGLLIHWSYYGF
;
A
#
# COMPACT_ATOMS: atom_id res chain seq x y z
N MET A 1 -4.12 -8.35 17.97
CA MET A 1 -4.74 -8.10 16.65
C MET A 1 -5.39 -6.71 16.57
N GLY A 2 -6.43 -6.39 17.34
CA GLY A 2 -7.12 -5.10 17.25
C GLY A 2 -6.23 -3.86 17.38
N LEU A 3 -5.33 -3.85 18.39
CA LEU A 3 -4.36 -2.76 18.58
C LEU A 3 -3.42 -2.59 17.37
N LEU A 4 -2.96 -3.68 16.77
CA LEU A 4 -2.12 -3.64 15.57
C LEU A 4 -2.87 -2.99 14.40
N LEU A 5 -4.11 -3.39 14.16
CA LEU A 5 -4.92 -2.82 13.09
C LEU A 5 -5.19 -1.32 13.31
N ALA A 6 -5.50 -0.91 14.53
CA ALA A 6 -5.67 0.51 14.87
C ALA A 6 -4.36 1.30 14.65
N TYR A 7 -3.23 0.72 15.04
CA TYR A 7 -1.92 1.34 14.81
C TYR A 7 -1.58 1.45 13.31
N LEU A 8 -1.92 0.44 12.50
CA LEU A 8 -1.75 0.51 11.04
C LEU A 8 -2.54 1.65 10.42
N VAL A 9 -3.76 1.95 10.91
CA VAL A 9 -4.52 3.12 10.44
C VAL A 9 -3.80 4.42 10.76
N VAL A 10 -3.18 4.55 11.94
CA VAL A 10 -2.38 5.75 12.29
C VAL A 10 -1.19 5.89 11.35
N VAL A 11 -0.42 4.82 11.14
CA VAL A 11 0.74 4.83 10.24
C VAL A 11 0.32 5.13 8.80
N ALA A 12 -0.75 4.50 8.32
CA ALA A 12 -1.31 4.73 6.99
C ALA A 12 -1.78 6.18 6.80
N THR A 13 -2.36 6.79 7.85
CA THR A 13 -2.76 8.20 7.82
C THR A 13 -1.56 9.11 7.63
N CYS A 14 -0.50 8.92 8.44
CA CYS A 14 0.73 9.70 8.30
C CYS A 14 1.36 9.51 6.92
N PHE A 15 1.37 8.27 6.43
CA PHE A 15 1.94 7.94 5.12
C PHE A 15 1.13 8.57 3.97
N ALA A 16 -0.20 8.48 3.98
CA ALA A 16 -1.06 9.12 2.99
C ALA A 16 -0.85 10.64 2.95
N LEU A 17 -0.79 11.30 4.11
CA LEU A 17 -0.56 12.75 4.16
C LEU A 17 0.82 13.13 3.61
N LEU A 18 1.85 12.34 3.90
CA LEU A 18 3.19 12.52 3.33
C LEU A 18 3.17 12.35 1.81
N GLU A 19 2.55 11.29 1.30
CA GLU A 19 2.49 11.00 -0.12
C GLU A 19 1.66 12.05 -0.88
N ILE A 20 0.58 12.58 -0.30
CA ILE A 20 -0.17 13.73 -0.85
C ILE A 20 0.74 14.95 -1.02
N GLN A 21 1.61 15.25 -0.05
CA GLN A 21 2.53 16.38 -0.13
C GLN A 21 3.61 16.17 -1.21
N ILE A 22 4.00 14.92 -1.44
CA ILE A 22 5.00 14.56 -2.45
C ILE A 22 4.38 14.56 -3.86
N GLU A 23 3.23 13.93 -4.05
CA GLU A 23 2.60 13.74 -5.37
C GLU A 23 1.67 14.89 -5.79
N GLY A 24 1.08 15.57 -4.81
CA GLY A 24 0.10 16.64 -5.00
C GLY A 24 -1.13 16.20 -5.80
N GLY A 25 -1.62 17.12 -6.65
CA GLY A 25 -2.78 16.86 -7.52
C GLY A 25 -2.45 16.16 -8.83
N ALA A 26 -1.19 15.87 -9.12
CA ALA A 26 -0.81 15.17 -10.34
C ALA A 26 -1.02 13.65 -10.23
N GLY A 27 -0.89 13.13 -9.01
CA GLY A 27 -1.03 11.72 -8.66
C GLY A 27 0.05 10.82 -9.28
N TRP A 28 0.28 9.67 -8.65
CA TRP A 28 1.12 8.59 -9.17
C TRP A 28 2.53 9.07 -9.59
N ALA A 29 3.10 9.93 -8.74
CA ALA A 29 4.40 10.56 -8.88
C ALA A 29 4.61 11.31 -10.20
N LYS A 30 3.55 11.69 -10.93
CA LYS A 30 3.62 12.12 -12.35
C LYS A 30 4.66 13.20 -12.61
N ASN A 31 4.84 14.12 -11.67
CA ASN A 31 5.77 15.25 -11.79
C ASN A 31 7.12 15.01 -11.09
N LEU A 32 7.33 13.85 -10.47
CA LEU A 32 8.58 13.54 -9.77
C LEU A 32 9.66 13.10 -10.74
N PRO A 33 10.94 13.42 -10.47
CA PRO A 33 12.08 13.05 -11.31
C PRO A 33 12.44 11.56 -11.08
N THR A 34 11.57 10.66 -11.52
CA THR A 34 11.72 9.22 -11.34
C THR A 34 11.53 8.47 -12.64
N TRP A 35 12.23 7.35 -12.81
CA TRP A 35 12.04 6.48 -13.96
C TRP A 35 10.68 5.79 -13.91
N ARG A 36 10.18 5.38 -15.08
CA ARG A 36 8.87 4.76 -15.26
C ARG A 36 8.96 3.57 -16.19
N ILE A 37 8.39 2.45 -15.76
CA ILE A 37 8.33 1.22 -16.52
C ILE A 37 6.85 0.86 -16.73
N SER A 38 6.47 0.72 -17.99
CA SER A 38 5.13 0.31 -18.42
C SER A 38 5.19 -0.95 -19.28
N ASN A 39 4.04 -1.59 -19.52
CA ASN A 39 3.89 -2.73 -20.42
C ASN A 39 4.70 -4.00 -20.05
N THR A 40 5.05 -4.20 -18.78
CA THR A 40 5.71 -5.43 -18.30
C THR A 40 4.72 -6.45 -17.73
N ILE A 41 5.19 -7.67 -17.51
CA ILE A 41 4.41 -8.70 -16.79
C ILE A 41 4.03 -8.23 -15.38
N TRP A 42 4.89 -7.46 -14.72
CA TRP A 42 4.66 -6.92 -13.38
C TRP A 42 3.54 -5.89 -13.37
N ASN A 43 3.42 -5.05 -14.39
CA ASN A 43 2.29 -4.12 -14.53
C ASN A 43 0.96 -4.88 -14.57
N LYS A 44 0.91 -6.00 -15.31
CA LYS A 44 -0.29 -6.84 -15.42
C LYS A 44 -0.62 -7.53 -14.09
N LEU A 45 0.38 -8.14 -13.44
CA LEU A 45 0.20 -8.85 -12.18
C LEU A 45 -0.25 -7.91 -11.04
N LEU A 46 0.32 -6.72 -10.97
CA LEU A 46 -0.01 -5.73 -9.93
C LEU A 46 -1.25 -4.90 -10.29
N GLY A 47 -1.81 -5.04 -11.50
CA GLY A 47 -2.93 -4.23 -11.98
C GLY A 47 -2.60 -2.74 -12.07
N ARG A 48 -1.32 -2.40 -12.30
CA ARG A 48 -0.79 -1.02 -12.32
C ARG A 48 -0.46 -0.58 -13.74
N ALA A 49 -0.79 0.66 -14.09
CA ALA A 49 -0.42 1.25 -15.39
C ALA A 49 1.10 1.32 -15.59
N GLU A 50 1.79 1.79 -14.56
CA GLU A 50 3.22 2.03 -14.56
C GLU A 50 3.79 1.70 -13.18
N ILE A 51 5.03 1.20 -13.16
CA ILE A 51 5.84 1.10 -11.96
C ILE A 51 6.86 2.24 -12.03
N THR A 52 6.89 3.06 -11.00
CA THR A 52 7.83 4.20 -10.93
C THR A 52 8.96 3.89 -9.96
N GLY A 53 10.14 4.48 -10.16
CA GLY A 53 11.22 4.38 -9.18
C GLY A 53 10.87 4.93 -7.80
N TYR A 54 10.03 5.96 -7.73
CA TYR A 54 9.49 6.50 -6.48
C TYR A 54 8.80 5.41 -5.66
N HIS A 55 7.74 4.81 -6.21
CA HIS A 55 6.99 3.72 -5.57
C HIS A 55 7.88 2.50 -5.26
N LEU A 56 8.85 2.15 -6.11
CA LEU A 56 9.77 1.05 -5.80
C LEU A 56 10.61 1.36 -4.55
N CYS A 57 11.26 2.52 -4.53
CA CYS A 57 12.09 2.95 -3.40
C CYS A 57 11.26 3.07 -2.12
N LEU A 58 10.07 3.64 -2.21
CA LEU A 58 9.14 3.79 -1.09
C LEU A 58 8.70 2.44 -0.52
N ASN A 59 8.31 1.50 -1.38
CA ASN A 59 7.93 0.15 -0.94
C ASN A 59 9.10 -0.61 -0.30
N LEU A 60 10.31 -0.50 -0.86
CA LEU A 60 11.52 -1.10 -0.27
C LEU A 60 11.86 -0.46 1.09
N PHE A 61 11.70 0.85 1.21
CA PHE A 61 11.90 1.57 2.46
C PHE A 61 10.92 1.10 3.54
N LEU A 62 9.63 1.00 3.22
CA LEU A 62 8.60 0.51 4.14
C LEU A 62 8.83 -0.95 4.51
N LEU A 63 9.19 -1.80 3.54
CA LEU A 63 9.57 -3.19 3.82
C LEU A 63 10.72 -3.24 4.82
N ALA A 64 11.77 -2.44 4.63
CA ALA A 64 12.90 -2.37 5.55
C ALA A 64 12.48 -1.89 6.95
N LEU A 65 11.61 -0.88 7.05
CA LEU A 65 11.10 -0.39 8.34
C LEU A 65 10.27 -1.44 9.07
N PHE A 66 9.44 -2.21 8.37
CA PHE A 66 8.65 -3.29 8.98
C PHE A 66 9.52 -4.43 9.50
N HIS A 67 10.72 -4.64 8.93
CA HIS A 67 11.70 -5.63 9.36
C HIS A 67 12.75 -5.08 10.33
N LEU A 68 12.83 -3.76 10.52
CA LEU A 68 13.78 -3.14 11.43
C LEU A 68 13.71 -3.73 12.86
N PRO A 69 12.52 -3.95 13.47
CA PRO A 69 12.45 -4.58 14.79
C PRO A 69 13.05 -5.99 14.84
N PHE A 70 13.01 -6.75 13.73
CA PHE A 70 13.56 -8.11 13.69
C PHE A 70 15.08 -8.07 13.81
N ILE A 71 15.70 -7.09 13.15
CA ILE A 71 17.14 -6.85 13.21
C ILE A 71 17.54 -6.28 14.58
N MET A 72 16.80 -5.30 15.09
CA MET A 72 17.10 -4.68 16.39
C MET A 72 17.05 -5.67 17.55
N LEU A 73 16.11 -6.62 17.50
CA LEU A 73 15.92 -7.62 18.56
C LEU A 73 16.64 -8.93 18.26
N SER A 74 17.26 -9.07 17.09
CA SER A 74 17.81 -10.34 16.58
C SER A 74 16.79 -11.49 16.69
N GLN A 75 15.52 -11.20 16.41
CA GLN A 75 14.41 -12.15 16.48
C GLN A 75 13.79 -12.27 15.09
N TRP A 76 13.79 -13.48 14.55
CA TRP A 76 13.07 -13.80 13.33
C TRP A 76 12.29 -15.11 13.52
N SER A 77 11.07 -15.13 13.03
CA SER A 77 10.24 -16.32 12.99
C SER A 77 9.20 -16.17 11.89
N TRP A 78 8.69 -17.29 11.38
CA TRP A 78 7.63 -17.28 10.37
C TRP A 78 6.38 -16.56 10.88
N GLN A 79 6.10 -16.64 12.18
CA GLN A 79 5.04 -15.90 12.87
C GLN A 79 5.21 -14.39 12.66
N LEU A 80 6.41 -13.87 12.93
CA LEU A 80 6.71 -12.45 12.80
C LEU A 80 6.74 -12.01 11.34
N GLU A 81 7.38 -12.78 10.46
CA GLU A 81 7.42 -12.53 9.01
C GLU A 81 6.01 -12.40 8.42
N THR A 82 5.15 -13.39 8.71
CA THR A 82 3.75 -13.41 8.26
C THR A 82 3.00 -12.19 8.77
N ARG A 83 3.24 -11.78 10.03
CA ARG A 83 2.63 -10.59 10.62
C ARG A 83 3.11 -9.31 9.94
N ALA A 84 4.40 -9.16 9.67
CA ALA A 84 4.96 -7.98 9.01
C ALA A 84 4.45 -7.84 7.57
N LEU A 85 4.51 -8.92 6.78
CA LEU A 85 4.02 -8.91 5.40
C LEU A 85 2.50 -8.66 5.32
N GLY A 86 1.72 -9.30 6.19
CA GLY A 86 0.28 -9.06 6.26
C GLY A 86 -0.05 -7.62 6.65
N SER A 87 0.69 -7.07 7.62
CA SER A 87 0.55 -5.68 8.04
C SER A 87 0.92 -4.68 6.95
N LEU A 88 1.98 -4.96 6.18
CA LEU A 88 2.40 -4.13 5.06
C LEU A 88 1.36 -4.11 3.92
N LEU A 89 0.76 -5.26 3.60
CA LEU A 89 -0.33 -5.33 2.62
C LEU A 89 -1.55 -4.52 3.07
N CYS A 90 -1.97 -4.66 4.33
CA CYS A 90 -3.05 -3.86 4.88
C CYS A 90 -2.70 -2.36 4.88
N LEU A 91 -1.46 -2.01 5.25
CA LEU A 91 -0.98 -0.63 5.23
C LEU A 91 -1.15 -0.01 3.84
N PHE A 92 -0.68 -0.67 2.78
CA PHE A 92 -0.79 -0.15 1.41
C PHE A 92 -2.23 0.07 0.96
N VAL A 93 -3.17 -0.80 1.34
CA VAL A 93 -4.58 -0.61 0.97
C VAL A 93 -5.22 0.53 1.77
N ILE A 94 -4.97 0.57 3.09
CA ILE A 94 -5.53 1.61 3.96
C ILE A 94 -4.96 2.97 3.55
N GLU A 95 -3.66 3.06 3.30
CA GLU A 95 -3.00 4.27 2.85
C GLU A 95 -3.56 4.75 1.51
N ASP A 96 -3.59 3.90 0.46
CA ASP A 96 -4.10 4.31 -0.87
C ASP A 96 -5.54 4.82 -0.75
N PHE A 97 -6.37 4.21 0.10
CA PHE A 97 -7.73 4.72 0.35
C PHE A 97 -7.72 6.07 1.07
N LEU A 98 -6.94 6.21 2.15
CA LEU A 98 -6.83 7.46 2.91
C LEU A 98 -6.22 8.60 2.07
N TRP A 99 -5.38 8.28 1.10
CA TRP A 99 -4.88 9.23 0.11
C TRP A 99 -6.04 9.91 -0.61
N PHE A 100 -7.05 9.16 -1.07
CA PHE A 100 -8.26 9.75 -1.69
C PHE A 100 -9.20 10.42 -0.68
N VAL A 101 -9.20 9.97 0.58
CA VAL A 101 -9.97 10.63 1.65
C VAL A 101 -9.42 12.03 1.93
N PHE A 102 -8.08 12.18 1.96
CA PHE A 102 -7.42 13.41 2.39
C PHE A 102 -6.92 14.29 1.25
N ASN A 103 -6.73 13.78 0.02
CA ASN A 103 -6.19 14.58 -1.08
C ASN A 103 -7.25 15.58 -1.59
N PRO A 104 -7.03 16.90 -1.43
CA PRO A 104 -8.00 17.91 -1.86
C PRO A 104 -8.21 17.94 -3.38
N HIS A 105 -7.27 17.41 -4.16
CA HIS A 105 -7.36 17.32 -5.62
C HIS A 105 -8.12 16.08 -6.11
N PHE A 106 -8.22 15.04 -5.27
CA PHE A 106 -8.83 13.75 -5.60
C PHE A 106 -9.88 13.37 -4.55
N LEU A 107 -10.93 14.19 -4.45
CA LEU A 107 -12.04 13.95 -3.54
C LEU A 107 -12.66 12.56 -3.75
N LEU A 108 -13.15 11.92 -2.69
CA LEU A 108 -13.89 10.64 -2.72
C LEU A 108 -15.00 10.59 -3.79
N ALA A 109 -15.65 11.72 -4.08
CA ALA A 109 -16.67 11.82 -5.14
C ALA A 109 -16.11 11.58 -6.56
N ARG A 110 -14.79 11.56 -6.71
CA ARG A 110 -14.03 11.27 -7.94
C ARG A 110 -13.25 9.96 -7.84
N PHE A 111 -13.47 9.15 -6.81
CA PHE A 111 -12.87 7.82 -6.69
C PHE A 111 -13.55 6.83 -7.63
N PHE A 112 -13.41 7.06 -8.93
CA PHE A 112 -13.95 6.19 -9.98
C PHE A 112 -12.89 5.96 -11.04
N LYS A 113 -13.00 4.81 -11.72
CA LYS A 113 -12.08 4.33 -12.76
C LYS A 113 -11.64 5.39 -13.78
N LYS A 114 -12.49 6.36 -14.11
CA LYS A 114 -12.19 7.41 -15.10
C LYS A 114 -11.15 8.43 -14.61
N ASP A 115 -11.12 8.72 -13.31
CA ASP A 115 -10.30 9.79 -12.73
C ASP A 115 -8.98 9.24 -12.15
N VAL A 116 -8.84 7.91 -12.08
CA VAL A 116 -7.73 7.22 -11.43
C VAL A 116 -7.04 6.26 -12.42
N PRO A 117 -6.30 6.77 -13.42
CA PRO A 117 -5.83 5.98 -14.56
C PRO A 117 -4.72 4.98 -14.24
N TRP A 118 -4.09 5.09 -13.05
CA TRP A 118 -3.03 4.18 -12.61
C TRP A 118 -3.53 2.82 -12.12
N HIS A 119 -4.78 2.73 -11.62
CA HIS A 119 -5.45 1.48 -11.30
C HIS A 119 -6.14 0.90 -12.54
N LYS A 120 -5.68 -0.25 -13.05
CA LYS A 120 -6.21 -0.85 -14.30
C LYS A 120 -7.36 -1.82 -14.10
N VAL A 121 -7.37 -2.54 -12.98
CA VAL A 121 -8.36 -3.58 -12.69
C VAL A 121 -9.22 -3.14 -11.50
N TRP A 122 -10.54 -3.14 -11.70
CA TRP A 122 -11.53 -2.69 -10.74
C TRP A 122 -12.55 -3.80 -10.51
N ILE A 123 -12.99 -3.98 -9.26
CA ILE A 123 -14.07 -4.88 -8.88
C ILE A 123 -15.08 -4.04 -8.10
N GLY A 124 -16.25 -3.78 -8.69
CA GLY A 124 -17.22 -2.86 -8.10
C GLY A 124 -16.64 -1.44 -7.92
N PRO A 125 -16.80 -0.82 -6.73
CA PRO A 125 -16.35 0.56 -6.49
C PRO A 125 -14.86 0.71 -6.20
N PHE A 126 -14.12 -0.38 -5.94
CA PHE A 126 -12.71 -0.31 -5.53
C PHE A 126 -11.76 -1.01 -6.53
N PRO A 127 -10.47 -0.63 -6.57
CA PRO A 127 -9.46 -1.38 -7.30
C PRO A 127 -9.38 -2.84 -6.84
N ALA A 128 -9.14 -3.77 -7.76
CA ALA A 128 -9.07 -5.21 -7.45
C ALA A 128 -8.02 -5.54 -6.37
N PHE A 129 -6.92 -4.78 -6.36
CA PHE A 129 -5.86 -4.88 -5.36
C PHE A 129 -6.34 -4.63 -3.92
N TYR A 130 -7.39 -3.83 -3.71
CA TYR A 130 -7.90 -3.58 -2.35
C TYR A 130 -8.45 -4.86 -1.73
N TYR A 131 -9.22 -5.61 -2.51
CA TYR A 131 -9.79 -6.88 -2.08
C TYR A 131 -8.70 -7.90 -1.82
N SER A 132 -7.78 -8.11 -2.77
CA SER A 132 -6.71 -9.09 -2.59
C SER A 132 -5.76 -8.70 -1.46
N GLY A 133 -5.39 -7.43 -1.34
CA GLY A 133 -4.53 -6.91 -0.28
C GLY A 133 -5.13 -7.05 1.11
N LEU A 134 -6.41 -6.71 1.30
CA LEU A 134 -7.08 -6.86 2.59
C LEU A 134 -7.35 -8.32 2.95
N VAL A 135 -7.76 -9.15 1.98
CA VAL A 135 -8.02 -10.58 2.23
C VAL A 135 -6.73 -11.29 2.56
N VAL A 136 -5.70 -11.18 1.70
CA VAL A 136 -4.41 -11.84 1.92
C VAL A 136 -3.73 -11.27 3.16
N GLY A 137 -3.69 -9.94 3.31
CA GLY A 137 -3.09 -9.30 4.47
C GLY A 137 -3.78 -9.67 5.78
N GLY A 138 -5.12 -9.65 5.80
CA GLY A 138 -5.91 -10.06 6.95
C GLY A 138 -5.73 -11.53 7.33
N LEU A 139 -5.67 -12.42 6.33
CA LEU A 139 -5.39 -13.85 6.55
C LEU A 139 -4.00 -14.08 7.10
N LEU A 140 -2.97 -13.41 6.57
CA LEU A 140 -1.60 -13.48 7.08
C LEU A 140 -1.52 -13.00 8.53
N ILE A 141 -2.12 -11.84 8.83
CA ILE A 141 -2.18 -11.34 10.21
C ILE A 141 -2.89 -12.35 11.11
N HIS A 142 -4.07 -12.84 10.72
CA HIS A 142 -4.82 -13.82 11.49
C HIS A 142 -4.00 -15.09 11.76
N TRP A 143 -3.42 -15.67 10.72
CA TRP A 143 -2.58 -16.86 10.83
C TRP A 143 -1.37 -16.63 11.74
N SER A 144 -0.78 -15.42 11.72
CA SER A 144 0.33 -15.07 12.62
C SER A 144 -0.02 -15.05 14.12
N TYR A 145 -1.30 -15.02 14.48
CA TYR A 145 -1.76 -15.03 15.87
C TYR A 145 -2.30 -16.39 16.33
N TYR A 146 -2.78 -17.23 15.40
CA TYR A 146 -3.53 -18.45 15.74
C TYR A 146 -3.06 -19.72 15.02
N GLY A 147 -2.22 -19.59 14.00
CA GLY A 147 -1.81 -20.69 13.12
C GLY A 147 -0.43 -21.29 13.43
N PHE A 148 0.16 -20.93 14.56
CA PHE A 148 1.48 -21.39 14.99
C PHE A 148 1.50 -21.74 16.48
#